data_AF-A0A260YXI8-F1
#
_entry.id   AF-A0A260YXI8-F1
#
_cell.length_a   1.000
_cell.length_b   1.000
_cell.length_c   1.000
_cell.angle_alpha   90.00
_cell.angle_beta   90.00
_cell.angle_gamma   90.00
#
_symmetry.space_group_name_H-M   'P 1'
#
loop_
_entity.id
_entity.type
_entity.pdbx_description
1 polymer ?
#
loop_
_entity_poly.entity_id
_entity_poly.type
_entity_poly.pdbx_seq_one_letter_code
_entity_poly.pdbx_strand_id
1 'polypeptide(L)'
;MLDIADFGANLTGVTIAPNEAEIEDATFDVAYAIYSLKYIPNLETVMKEIQRVLKPGGKFIVYDLIKTNDYDEDNEEHFKTLHHLEYA
;
A
#
# COMPACT_ATOMS: atom_id res chain seq x y z
N MET A 1 -18.00 -1.70 17.95
CA MET A 1 -16.96 -1.79 16.90
C MET A 1 -17.09 -3.20 16.35
N LEU A 2 -17.45 -3.35 15.08
CA LEU A 2 -17.59 -4.68 14.45
C LEU A 2 -16.19 -5.15 14.06
N ASP A 3 -15.83 -6.38 14.43
CA ASP A 3 -14.59 -7.02 14.04
C ASP A 3 -14.76 -7.65 12.65
N ILE A 4 -13.71 -7.70 11.85
CA ILE A 4 -13.75 -8.35 10.52
C ILE A 4 -14.06 -9.84 10.66
N ALA A 5 -13.64 -10.45 11.77
CA ALA A 5 -13.93 -11.85 12.12
C ALA A 5 -15.44 -12.10 12.24
N ASP A 6 -16.24 -11.09 12.62
CA ASP A 6 -17.70 -11.21 12.73
C ASP A 6 -18.38 -11.43 11.37
N PHE A 7 -17.66 -11.19 10.27
CA PHE A 7 -18.11 -11.44 8.90
C PHE A 7 -17.55 -12.75 8.30
N GLY A 8 -16.83 -13.55 9.08
CA GLY A 8 -16.19 -14.78 8.60
C GLY A 8 -14.99 -14.53 7.67
N ALA A 9 -14.42 -13.32 7.67
CA ALA A 9 -13.23 -12.99 6.91
C ALA A 9 -11.95 -13.36 7.69
N ASN A 10 -11.01 -14.02 7.01
CA ASN A 10 -9.68 -14.30 7.54
C ASN A 10 -8.70 -13.22 7.08
N LEU A 11 -8.01 -12.58 8.03
CA LEU A 11 -6.96 -11.61 7.74
C LEU A 11 -5.60 -12.28 7.90
N THR A 12 -4.81 -12.33 6.84
CA THR A 12 -3.41 -12.74 6.91
C THR A 12 -2.53 -11.53 6.64
N GLY A 13 -1.79 -11.08 7.64
CA GLY A 13 -0.75 -10.07 7.47
C GLY A 13 0.48 -10.73 6.87
N VAL A 14 0.82 -10.37 5.63
CA VAL A 14 2.08 -10.79 5.00
C VAL A 14 2.88 -9.54 4.68
N THR A 15 4.12 -9.50 5.15
CA THR A 15 5.06 -8.45 4.76
C THR A 15 5.60 -8.80 3.37
N ILE A 16 5.24 -7.99 2.38
CA ILE A 16 5.81 -8.08 1.05
C ILE A 16 7.13 -7.28 1.07
N ALA A 17 8.22 -7.93 1.47
CA ALA A 17 9.57 -7.38 1.38
C ALA A 17 10.38 -8.18 0.35
N PRO A 18 11.40 -7.59 -0.31
CA PRO A 18 12.19 -8.28 -1.33
C PRO A 18 12.87 -9.59 -0.87
N ASN A 19 12.93 -9.85 0.44
CA ASN A 19 13.80 -10.87 1.04
C ASN A 19 13.10 -11.89 1.95
N GLU A 20 11.78 -11.90 2.13
CA GLU A 20 11.12 -12.90 2.98
C GLU A 20 9.74 -13.37 2.47
N ALA A 21 9.53 -14.69 2.65
CA ALA A 21 8.41 -15.55 2.21
C ALA A 21 8.11 -15.52 0.70
N GLU A 22 8.42 -16.61 0.00
CA GLU A 22 7.93 -16.83 -1.38
C GLU A 22 6.41 -16.99 -1.34
N ILE A 23 5.69 -15.92 -1.62
CA ILE A 23 4.23 -15.94 -1.78
C ILE A 23 3.93 -16.52 -3.17
N GLU A 24 3.02 -17.48 -3.29
CA GLU A 24 2.61 -18.00 -4.59
C GLU A 24 1.85 -16.96 -5.43
N ASP A 25 1.94 -17.07 -6.75
CA ASP A 25 1.14 -16.28 -7.69
C ASP A 25 -0.36 -16.50 -7.42
N ALA A 26 -1.18 -15.47 -7.60
CA ALA A 26 -2.65 -15.57 -7.50
C ALA A 26 -3.17 -16.19 -6.19
N THR A 27 -2.52 -15.89 -5.06
CA THR A 27 -2.88 -16.38 -3.73
C THR A 27 -4.10 -15.66 -3.15
N PHE A 28 -4.17 -14.33 -3.29
CA PHE A 28 -5.11 -13.50 -2.54
C PHE A 28 -6.26 -12.96 -3.40
N ASP A 29 -7.45 -12.91 -2.84
CA ASP A 29 -8.61 -12.22 -3.44
C ASP A 29 -8.54 -10.71 -3.24
N VAL A 30 -7.96 -10.27 -2.10
CA VAL A 30 -7.83 -8.87 -1.71
C VAL A 30 -6.47 -8.63 -1.07
N ALA A 31 -5.85 -7.49 -1.39
CA ALA A 31 -4.69 -6.94 -0.72
C ALA A 31 -5.02 -5.52 -0.23
N TYR A 32 -4.38 -5.06 0.83
CA TYR A 32 -4.58 -3.70 1.33
C TYR A 32 -3.27 -3.05 1.77
N ALA A 33 -3.20 -1.73 1.60
CA ALA A 33 -2.12 -0.88 2.10
C ALA A 33 -2.73 0.33 2.81
N ILE A 34 -2.35 0.55 4.07
CA ILE A 34 -2.88 1.61 4.92
C ILE A 34 -1.68 2.39 5.47
N TYR A 35 -1.51 3.63 5.02
CA TYR A 35 -0.42 4.55 5.40
C TYR A 35 1.01 4.00 5.24
N SER A 36 1.21 3.03 4.34
CA SER A 36 2.48 2.28 4.21
C SER A 36 3.26 2.56 2.93
N LEU A 37 2.60 2.90 1.82
CA LEU A 37 3.23 3.03 0.50
C LEU A 37 4.16 4.24 0.42
N LYS A 38 3.93 5.30 1.22
CA LYS A 38 4.79 6.50 1.23
C LYS A 38 6.25 6.23 1.60
N TYR A 39 6.54 5.13 2.30
CA TYR A 39 7.90 4.74 2.69
C TYR A 39 8.61 3.87 1.63
N ILE A 40 7.91 3.51 0.56
CA ILE A 40 8.43 2.61 -0.47
C ILE A 40 9.15 3.43 -1.55
N PRO A 41 10.48 3.28 -1.70
CA PRO A 41 11.24 4.06 -2.67
C PRO A 41 10.96 3.64 -4.12
N ASN A 42 10.62 2.36 -4.34
CA ASN A 42 10.27 1.82 -5.65
C ASN A 42 8.86 1.22 -5.60
N LEU A 43 7.87 2.10 -5.80
CA LEU A 43 6.47 1.70 -5.80
C LEU A 43 6.16 0.73 -6.94
N GLU A 44 6.80 0.85 -8.11
CA GLU A 44 6.56 -0.03 -9.26
C GLU A 44 6.83 -1.50 -8.92
N THR A 45 7.95 -1.79 -8.24
CA THR A 45 8.29 -3.15 -7.81
C THR A 45 7.23 -3.73 -6.88
N VAL A 46 6.82 -2.96 -5.87
CA VAL A 46 5.79 -3.39 -4.91
C VAL A 46 4.44 -3.57 -5.58
N MET A 47 4.07 -2.68 -6.51
CA MET A 47 2.81 -2.79 -7.25
C MET A 47 2.78 -4.02 -8.16
N LYS A 48 3.91 -4.37 -8.81
CA LYS A 48 4.03 -5.62 -9.59
C LYS A 48 3.87 -6.84 -8.71
N GLU A 49 4.43 -6.81 -7.51
CA GLU A 49 4.33 -7.91 -6.57
C GLU A 49 2.91 -8.09 -6.03
N ILE A 50 2.24 -6.99 -5.66
CA ILE A 50 0.82 -6.99 -5.29
C ILE A 50 -0.04 -7.54 -6.43
N GLN A 51 0.24 -7.14 -7.68
CA GLN A 51 -0.46 -7.68 -8.84
C GLN A 51 -0.23 -9.18 -9.02
N ARG A 52 1.01 -9.67 -8.82
CA ARG A 52 1.39 -11.08 -8.96
C ARG A 52 0.65 -11.97 -7.96
N VAL A 53 0.57 -11.54 -6.70
CA VAL A 53 -0.03 -12.33 -5.62
C VAL A 53 -1.55 -12.23 -5.60
N LEU A 54 -2.15 -11.27 -6.31
CA LEU A 54 -3.60 -11.16 -6.46
C LEU A 54 -4.10 -12.12 -7.56
N LYS A 55 -5.23 -12.79 -7.28
CA LYS A 55 -5.97 -13.55 -8.29
C LYS A 55 -6.45 -12.61 -9.42
N PRO A 56 -6.68 -13.12 -10.65
CA PRO A 56 -7.34 -12.34 -11.69
C PRO A 56 -8.67 -11.75 -11.19
N GLY A 57 -8.81 -10.43 -11.24
CA GLY A 57 -9.99 -9.71 -10.74
C GLY A 57 -9.96 -9.37 -9.25
N GLY A 58 -8.92 -9.80 -8.53
CA GLY A 58 -8.66 -9.43 -7.14
C GLY A 58 -8.57 -7.92 -6.93
N LYS A 59 -8.79 -7.47 -5.70
CA LYS A 59 -8.87 -6.05 -5.36
C LYS A 59 -7.69 -5.62 -4.52
N PHE A 60 -7.08 -4.50 -4.92
CA PHE A 60 -6.12 -3.80 -4.08
C PHE A 60 -6.79 -2.55 -3.48
N ILE A 61 -6.80 -2.47 -2.16
CA ILE A 61 -7.42 -1.37 -1.41
C ILE A 61 -6.31 -0.52 -0.80
N VAL A 62 -6.31 0.77 -1.14
CA VAL A 62 -5.28 1.69 -0.65
C VAL A 62 -5.94 2.81 0.12
N TYR A 63 -5.39 3.06 1.30
CA TYR A 63 -5.64 4.26 2.06
C TYR A 63 -4.29 4.88 2.42
N ASP A 64 -3.86 5.87 1.64
CA ASP A 64 -2.55 6.50 1.81
C ASP A 64 -2.57 7.98 1.44
N LEU A 65 -1.47 8.66 1.73
CA LEU A 65 -1.23 10.02 1.29
C LEU A 65 -0.74 10.02 -0.15
N ILE A 66 -1.33 10.89 -0.97
CA ILE A 66 -0.98 11.05 -2.38
C ILE A 66 -0.67 12.51 -2.69
N LYS A 67 0.30 12.72 -3.58
CA LYS A 67 0.55 14.03 -4.17
C LYS A 67 -0.42 14.21 -5.34
N THR A 68 -1.06 15.37 -5.40
CA THR A 68 -1.85 15.74 -6.58
C THR A 68 -0.94 16.35 -7.64
N ASN A 69 -1.48 16.56 -8.84
CA ASN A 69 -0.77 17.24 -9.92
C ASN A 69 -0.53 18.74 -9.63
N ASP A 70 -1.16 19.28 -8.58
CA ASP A 70 -0.99 20.68 -8.17
C ASP A 70 0.21 20.87 -7.22
N TYR A 71 0.90 19.78 -6.86
CA TYR A 71 2.13 19.86 -6.06
C TYR A 71 3.23 20.59 -6.85
N ASP A 72 3.89 21.51 -6.17
CA ASP A 72 4.97 22.34 -6.70
C ASP A 72 6.15 22.20 -5.73
N GLU A 73 7.26 21.66 -6.23
CA GLU A 73 8.45 21.39 -5.42
C GLU A 73 9.22 22.67 -5.03
N ASP A 74 9.06 23.73 -5.82
CA ASP A 74 9.68 25.04 -5.56
C ASP A 74 8.83 25.89 -4.60
N ASN A 75 7.57 25.50 -4.33
CA ASN A 75 6.72 26.14 -3.35
C ASN A 75 7.07 25.67 -1.92
N GLU A 76 7.62 26.60 -1.12
CA GLU A 76 8.09 26.33 0.23
C GLU A 76 7.00 25.77 1.18
N GLU A 77 5.74 26.19 1.03
CA GLU A 77 4.63 25.70 1.84
C GLU A 77 4.27 24.25 1.49
N HIS A 78 4.24 23.94 0.19
CA HIS A 78 4.00 22.57 -0.30
C HIS A 78 5.11 21.62 0.18
N PHE A 79 6.37 22.04 0.06
CA PHE A 79 7.53 21.28 0.55
C PHE A 79 7.45 21.01 2.06
N LYS A 80 7.21 22.05 2.87
CA LYS A 80 7.07 21.89 4.33
C LYS A 80 5.92 20.95 4.71
N THR A 81 4.78 21.07 4.03
CA THR A 81 3.62 20.21 4.27
C THR A 81 3.95 18.75 3.98
N LEU A 82 4.59 18.46 2.83
CA LEU A 82 5.02 17.12 2.48
C LEU A 82 6.01 16.56 3.51
N HIS A 83 7.03 17.33 3.87
CA HIS A 83 8.02 16.91 4.87
C HIS A 83 7.38 16.58 6.23
N HIS A 84 6.41 17.38 6.70
CA HIS A 84 5.72 17.05 7.94
C HIS A 84 4.90 15.75 7.84
N LEU A 85 4.36 15.42 6.67
CA LEU A 85 3.58 14.20 6.45
C LEU A 85 4.44 12.94 6.27
N GLU A 86 5.65 13.09 5.72
CA GLU A 86 6.59 11.97 5.51
C GLU A 86 7.26 11.51 6.82
N TYR A 87 7.48 12.43 7.75
CA TYR A 87 8.19 12.19 9.03
C TYR A 87 7.30 12.33 10.28
N ALA A 88 5.98 12.37 10.12
CA ALA A 88 5.01 12.33 11.24
C ALA A 88 4.86 10.94 11.87
#